data_AF-A0A174EB33-F1
#
_entry.id   AF-A0A174EB33-F1
#
_cell.length_a   1.000
_cell.length_b   1.000
_cell.length_c   1.000
_cell.angle_alpha   90.00
_cell.angle_beta   90.00
_cell.angle_gamma   90.00
#
_symmetry.space_group_name_H-M   'P 1'
#
loop_
_entity.id
_entity.type
_entity.pdbx_description
1 polymer ?
#
loop_
_entity_poly.entity_id
_entity_poly.type
_entity_poly.pdbx_seq_one_letter_code
_entity_poly.pdbx_strand_id
1 'polypeptide(L)'
;MKRNSKQFLALFMAVAMSVTPVSYAYAEDSAVAGVENTESGQQTVEVTDGKIGAADAALADGVYTPDKFSWSGGTGKVSISCTKITVTGGQAYATIVFSSGSYGYVKANGNTYYPTATGSTSTFVIPVELNKNNTIIGMTTKMSTAHEISYSIFIYLSAAAKADGTTVSGETNLSADTLDEKAPEIMGLSYQSETKVEHAEYFKIYHYDQGITLLEIDQRKDEDTKETKTKDTKEDTDSGLTPAQEEKLALYKAKIVRYLIVPEDAEIPAGLDKEMIVIQKPKKSAYVGSEEVLEILDKLNATDQITSVGVKQKNCKVEGIAKAMKAKKIIYAGTYKKPENKKLMKSKCDLAILSNKILPDEKNEKKMSVEDQQKRYEELAEKFVLLDVPMIVDRSADEEKDDAKAEWSKVYEAIFAQTDSTDSSAKN
;
A
#
# COMPACT_ATOMS: atom_id res chain seq x y z
N MET A 1 31.72 30.02 -62.23
CA MET A 1 33.11 29.60 -62.49
C MET A 1 33.86 29.53 -61.15
N LYS A 2 34.44 28.35 -60.83
CA LYS A 2 35.59 28.04 -59.94
C LYS A 2 35.59 28.59 -58.48
N ARG A 3 35.37 27.74 -57.44
CA ARG A 3 36.24 26.74 -56.74
C ARG A 3 36.98 27.32 -55.52
N ASN A 4 36.62 26.86 -54.30
CA ASN A 4 37.43 26.03 -53.35
C ASN A 4 37.99 26.87 -52.16
N SER A 5 38.14 26.41 -50.91
CA SER A 5 38.08 25.09 -50.28
C SER A 5 37.91 25.15 -48.74
N LYS A 6 37.19 24.16 -48.19
CA LYS A 6 37.48 23.28 -47.03
C LYS A 6 38.12 23.87 -45.75
N GLN A 7 37.40 23.78 -44.62
CA GLN A 7 37.61 22.77 -43.57
C GLN A 7 36.63 23.00 -42.40
N PHE A 8 35.73 22.04 -42.18
CA PHE A 8 34.92 21.90 -40.95
C PHE A 8 35.58 20.78 -40.15
N LEU A 9 36.02 21.07 -38.92
CA LEU A 9 36.60 20.08 -38.02
C LEU A 9 35.49 19.53 -37.10
N ALA A 10 35.10 18.28 -37.35
CA ALA A 10 34.26 17.50 -36.45
C ALA A 10 35.15 16.88 -35.37
N LEU A 11 34.88 17.18 -34.10
CA LEU A 11 35.51 16.52 -32.96
C LEU A 11 34.63 15.35 -32.54
N PHE A 12 34.97 14.15 -33.00
CA PHE A 12 34.46 12.89 -32.45
C PHE A 12 35.26 12.56 -31.18
N MET A 13 34.63 12.62 -30.01
CA MET A 13 35.11 11.92 -28.83
C MET A 13 34.54 10.51 -28.83
N ALA A 14 35.40 9.55 -29.15
CA ALA A 14 35.18 8.13 -28.90
C ALA A 14 35.54 7.82 -27.43
N VAL A 15 34.58 7.30 -26.66
CA VAL A 15 34.87 6.60 -25.41
C VAL A 15 34.58 5.13 -25.66
N ALA A 16 35.64 4.33 -25.56
CA ALA A 16 35.62 2.89 -25.78
C ALA A 16 34.86 2.17 -24.65
N MET A 17 33.86 1.38 -25.02
CA MET A 17 33.24 0.38 -24.15
C MET A 17 34.09 -0.90 -24.20
N SER A 18 34.75 -1.25 -23.11
CA SER A 18 35.32 -2.58 -22.93
C SER A 18 34.23 -3.54 -22.43
N VAL A 19 33.62 -4.27 -23.37
CA VAL A 19 32.81 -5.46 -23.08
C VAL A 19 33.72 -6.68 -23.14
N THR A 20 33.97 -7.31 -22.01
CA THR A 20 34.54 -8.66 -21.95
C THR A 20 33.38 -9.67 -22.01
N PRO A 21 33.33 -10.57 -23.01
CA PRO A 21 32.36 -11.66 -23.02
C PRO A 21 32.83 -12.77 -22.09
N VAL A 22 32.07 -13.09 -21.04
CA VAL A 22 32.18 -14.39 -20.37
C VAL A 22 31.26 -15.37 -21.09
N SER A 23 31.88 -16.24 -21.87
CA SER A 23 31.27 -17.42 -22.47
C SER A 23 30.87 -18.41 -21.37
N TYR A 24 29.58 -18.62 -21.16
CA TYR A 24 29.10 -19.84 -20.49
C TYR A 24 29.07 -20.96 -21.52
N ALA A 25 30.03 -21.86 -21.41
CA ALA A 25 30.03 -23.13 -22.13
C ALA A 25 28.93 -24.02 -21.57
N TYR A 26 28.10 -24.53 -22.47
CA TYR A 26 27.30 -25.74 -22.27
C TYR A 26 28.25 -26.90 -21.96
N ALA A 27 28.04 -27.57 -20.83
CA ALA A 27 28.48 -28.94 -20.64
C ALA A 27 27.21 -29.77 -20.37
N GLU A 28 26.69 -30.38 -21.44
CA GLU A 28 26.00 -31.65 -21.32
C GLU A 28 27.09 -32.68 -20.99
N ASP A 29 26.98 -33.36 -19.84
CA ASP A 29 27.35 -34.76 -19.81
C ASP A 29 26.39 -35.54 -18.92
N SER A 30 26.00 -36.68 -19.46
CA SER A 30 24.98 -37.57 -18.96
C SER A 30 25.60 -38.58 -18.01
N ALA A 31 25.07 -38.68 -16.79
CA ALA A 31 25.20 -39.91 -16.02
C ALA A 31 23.94 -40.10 -15.17
N VAL A 32 23.00 -40.84 -15.75
CA VAL A 32 21.92 -41.52 -15.03
C VAL A 32 22.56 -42.57 -14.13
N ALA A 33 22.41 -42.42 -12.82
CA ALA A 33 22.46 -43.52 -11.88
C ALA A 33 21.26 -43.37 -10.95
N GLY A 34 20.33 -44.32 -11.04
CA GLY A 34 19.08 -44.29 -10.31
C GLY A 34 19.28 -44.35 -8.80
N VAL A 35 18.35 -43.74 -8.07
CA VAL A 35 18.17 -44.01 -6.65
C VAL A 35 16.71 -44.37 -6.45
N GLU A 36 16.53 -45.61 -6.01
CA GLU A 36 15.26 -46.21 -5.61
C GLU A 36 14.66 -45.48 -4.41
N ASN A 37 13.33 -45.45 -4.36
CA ASN A 37 12.58 -45.04 -3.16
C ASN A 37 12.97 -45.90 -1.97
N THR A 38 13.43 -45.29 -0.88
CA THR A 38 13.30 -45.86 0.46
C THR A 38 13.07 -44.75 1.50
N GLU A 39 12.21 -45.09 2.46
CA GLU A 39 11.62 -44.24 3.47
C GLU A 39 12.60 -43.72 4.54
N SER A 40 12.22 -42.58 5.13
CA SER A 40 12.70 -41.99 6.38
C SER A 40 14.12 -41.43 6.40
N GLY A 41 14.22 -40.12 6.62
CA GLY A 41 15.49 -39.45 6.91
C GLY A 41 15.28 -37.97 7.16
N GLN A 42 15.39 -37.54 8.43
CA GLN A 42 15.61 -36.15 8.79
C GLN A 42 16.80 -35.60 7.99
N GLN A 43 16.57 -34.56 7.20
CA GLN A 43 17.67 -33.87 6.53
C GLN A 43 18.19 -32.76 7.46
N THR A 44 19.34 -33.02 8.06
CA THR A 44 20.20 -32.03 8.71
C THR A 44 20.71 -31.06 7.66
N VAL A 45 20.48 -29.76 7.88
CA VAL A 45 21.02 -28.68 7.05
C VAL A 45 22.51 -28.51 7.40
N GLU A 46 23.40 -28.82 6.46
CA GLU A 46 24.80 -28.43 6.57
C GLU A 46 24.93 -26.92 6.34
N VAL A 47 25.24 -26.19 7.41
CA VAL A 47 25.61 -24.78 7.34
C VAL A 47 27.02 -24.70 6.78
N THR A 48 27.12 -24.34 5.50
CA THR A 48 28.43 -23.98 4.92
C THR A 48 28.75 -22.56 5.39
N ASP A 49 29.89 -22.43 6.06
CA ASP A 49 30.39 -21.22 6.68
C ASP A 49 30.58 -20.10 5.64
N GLY A 50 29.62 -19.19 5.62
CA GLY A 50 29.59 -18.00 4.79
C GLY A 50 28.46 -17.12 5.28
N LYS A 51 28.75 -15.89 5.69
CA LYS A 51 27.74 -14.85 5.93
C LYS A 51 26.94 -14.61 4.65
N ILE A 52 25.87 -15.37 4.45
CA ILE A 52 24.99 -15.26 3.29
C ILE A 52 23.61 -14.88 3.82
N GLY A 53 23.37 -13.57 3.92
CA GLY A 53 22.04 -12.96 4.02
C GLY A 53 21.12 -13.47 5.14
N ALA A 54 21.66 -13.80 6.31
CA ALA A 54 20.86 -14.23 7.44
C ALA A 54 20.57 -13.06 8.39
N ALA A 55 19.34 -13.01 8.91
CA ALA A 55 18.96 -12.05 9.94
C ALA A 55 19.45 -12.55 11.30
N ASP A 56 20.22 -11.72 12.00
CA ASP A 56 20.57 -12.00 13.39
C ASP A 56 19.31 -11.90 14.25
N ALA A 57 19.00 -12.95 15.01
CA ALA A 57 17.95 -12.98 16.00
C ALA A 57 18.60 -12.93 17.39
N ALA A 58 18.23 -11.96 18.23
CA ALA A 58 18.67 -11.89 19.64
C ALA A 58 18.02 -12.96 20.55
N LEU A 59 17.50 -14.03 19.95
CA LEU A 59 16.81 -15.12 20.63
C LEU A 59 17.75 -16.32 20.84
N ALA A 60 17.47 -17.08 21.90
CA ALA A 60 18.10 -18.38 22.10
C ALA A 60 17.69 -19.35 20.99
N ASP A 61 18.58 -20.30 20.69
CA ASP A 61 18.27 -21.39 19.77
C ASP A 61 17.07 -22.20 20.29
N GLY A 62 16.13 -22.54 19.41
CA GLY A 62 14.89 -23.18 19.79
C GLY A 62 13.82 -23.16 18.72
N VAL A 63 12.66 -23.73 19.06
CA VAL A 63 11.47 -23.72 18.22
C VAL A 63 10.40 -22.86 18.88
N TYR A 64 9.85 -21.94 18.10
CA TYR A 64 8.85 -20.97 18.53
C TYR A 64 7.62 -21.04 17.64
N THR A 65 6.47 -20.70 18.21
CA THR A 65 5.23 -20.46 17.45
C THR A 65 5.12 -18.96 17.19
N PRO A 66 4.86 -18.52 15.94
CA PRO A 66 4.62 -17.10 15.67
C PRO A 66 3.40 -16.61 16.47
N ASP A 67 3.51 -15.44 17.10
CA ASP A 67 2.38 -14.83 17.81
C ASP A 67 1.34 -14.33 16.81
N LYS A 68 1.80 -13.68 15.72
CA LYS A 68 0.97 -13.27 14.57
C LYS A 68 1.75 -13.40 13.26
N PHE A 69 1.02 -13.53 12.17
CA PHE A 69 1.54 -13.58 10.82
C PHE A 69 0.63 -12.79 9.88
N SER A 70 1.24 -11.98 9.03
CA SER A 70 0.54 -11.23 7.99
C SER A 70 1.37 -11.22 6.71
N TRP A 71 0.70 -10.96 5.59
CA TRP A 71 1.32 -10.98 4.27
C TRP A 71 0.56 -10.12 3.28
N SER A 72 1.27 -9.60 2.28
CA SER A 72 0.75 -8.81 1.15
C SER A 72 1.24 -9.36 -0.18
N GLY A 73 0.57 -8.98 -1.27
CA GLY A 73 0.97 -9.31 -2.63
C GLY A 73 0.18 -10.46 -3.27
N GLY A 74 0.59 -10.85 -4.48
CA GLY A 74 -0.11 -11.85 -5.29
C GLY A 74 -1.51 -11.44 -5.75
N THR A 75 -2.26 -12.43 -6.24
CA THR A 75 -3.59 -12.22 -6.88
C THR A 75 -4.78 -12.46 -5.93
N GLY A 76 -4.53 -12.59 -4.62
CA GLY A 76 -5.55 -12.88 -3.61
C GLY A 76 -6.10 -14.32 -3.59
N LYS A 77 -5.74 -15.18 -4.56
CA LYS A 77 -6.25 -16.57 -4.66
C LYS A 77 -5.53 -17.59 -3.76
N VAL A 78 -4.33 -17.25 -3.31
CA VAL A 78 -3.49 -18.12 -2.49
C VAL A 78 -3.42 -17.52 -1.10
N SER A 79 -3.60 -18.35 -0.08
CA SER A 79 -3.33 -17.97 1.30
C SER A 79 -1.93 -18.45 1.69
N ILE A 80 -1.22 -17.63 2.44
CA ILE A 80 0.10 -17.92 3.01
C ILE A 80 -0.07 -17.97 4.53
N SER A 81 0.63 -18.90 5.18
CA SER A 81 0.71 -18.97 6.65
C SER A 81 2.13 -19.29 7.11
N CYS A 82 2.45 -18.90 8.34
CA CYS A 82 3.66 -19.33 9.03
C CYS A 82 3.26 -20.25 10.19
N THR A 83 3.75 -21.48 10.19
CA THR A 83 3.35 -22.49 11.20
C THR A 83 4.36 -22.65 12.32
N LYS A 84 5.62 -22.28 12.08
CA LYS A 84 6.73 -22.50 13.01
C LYS A 84 7.90 -21.57 12.70
N ILE A 85 8.58 -21.12 13.75
CA ILE A 85 9.87 -20.43 13.69
C ILE A 85 10.92 -21.33 14.34
N THR A 86 12.07 -21.50 13.70
CA THR A 86 13.24 -22.17 14.27
C THR A 86 14.38 -21.18 14.36
N VAL A 87 14.95 -20.98 15.54
CA VAL A 87 16.18 -20.21 15.75
C VAL A 87 17.33 -21.18 15.93
N THR A 88 18.41 -21.02 15.16
CA THR A 88 19.63 -21.85 15.27
C THR A 88 20.84 -21.03 14.88
N GLY A 89 21.88 -21.04 15.71
CA GLY A 89 23.09 -20.25 15.47
C GLY A 89 22.80 -18.75 15.41
N GLY A 90 21.80 -18.28 16.16
CA GLY A 90 21.38 -16.88 16.15
C GLY A 90 20.65 -16.44 14.87
N GLN A 91 20.20 -17.37 14.02
CA GLN A 91 19.45 -17.06 12.80
C GLN A 91 18.02 -17.61 12.88
N ALA A 92 17.04 -16.82 12.47
CA ALA A 92 15.64 -17.22 12.45
C ALA A 92 15.21 -17.77 11.08
N TYR A 93 14.52 -18.91 11.11
CA TYR A 93 13.93 -19.56 9.93
C TYR A 93 12.43 -19.75 10.14
N ALA A 94 11.63 -19.36 9.16
CA ALA A 94 10.19 -19.53 9.17
C ALA A 94 9.76 -20.72 8.32
N THR A 95 8.82 -21.52 8.82
CA THR A 95 8.11 -22.55 8.06
C THR A 95 6.88 -21.93 7.42
N ILE A 96 6.98 -21.61 6.13
CA ILE A 96 5.95 -20.94 5.34
C ILE A 96 5.16 -21.96 4.54
N VAL A 97 3.83 -21.91 4.61
CA VAL A 97 2.92 -22.80 3.89
C VAL A 97 2.07 -21.98 2.92
N PHE A 98 2.18 -22.29 1.64
CA PHE A 98 1.29 -21.81 0.60
C PHE A 98 0.10 -22.78 0.47
N SER A 99 -1.11 -22.24 0.36
CA SER A 99 -2.35 -23.02 0.19
C SER A 99 -2.49 -23.73 -1.16
N SER A 100 -1.41 -23.81 -1.95
CA SER A 100 -1.37 -24.43 -3.27
C SER A 100 -0.08 -25.23 -3.42
N GLY A 101 -0.19 -26.50 -3.81
CA GLY A 101 0.94 -27.40 -4.09
C GLY A 101 1.74 -27.10 -5.36
N SER A 102 1.37 -26.06 -6.10
CA SER A 102 1.99 -25.71 -7.39
C SER A 102 3.21 -24.78 -7.25
N TYR A 103 3.57 -24.40 -6.02
CA TYR A 103 4.77 -23.59 -5.79
C TYR A 103 6.00 -24.49 -5.78
N GLY A 104 6.91 -24.25 -6.72
CA GLY A 104 8.10 -25.07 -6.93
C GLY A 104 9.34 -24.57 -6.19
N TYR A 105 9.45 -23.26 -5.95
CA TYR A 105 10.47 -22.68 -5.10
C TYR A 105 10.01 -21.33 -4.52
N VAL A 106 10.67 -20.91 -3.45
CA VAL A 106 10.59 -19.56 -2.88
C VAL A 106 11.99 -18.97 -2.87
N LYS A 107 12.15 -17.73 -3.33
CA LYS A 107 13.36 -16.95 -3.11
C LYS A 107 13.21 -16.07 -1.87
N ALA A 108 14.22 -16.06 -1.01
CA ALA A 108 14.31 -15.19 0.15
C ALA A 108 15.77 -14.75 0.32
N ASN A 109 16.01 -13.47 0.60
CA ASN A 109 17.35 -12.88 0.77
C ASN A 109 18.32 -13.24 -0.37
N GLY A 110 17.81 -13.27 -1.61
CA GLY A 110 18.58 -13.59 -2.82
C GLY A 110 18.83 -15.09 -3.09
N ASN A 111 18.47 -15.98 -2.18
CA ASN A 111 18.66 -17.42 -2.30
C ASN A 111 17.37 -18.16 -2.66
N THR A 112 17.48 -19.29 -3.35
CA THR A 112 16.34 -20.14 -3.75
C THR A 112 16.18 -21.31 -2.78
N TYR A 113 14.95 -21.51 -2.30
CA TYR A 113 14.56 -22.57 -1.37
C TYR A 113 13.48 -23.46 -2.01
N TYR A 114 13.66 -24.77 -1.91
CA TYR A 114 12.75 -25.78 -2.44
C TYR A 114 11.80 -26.28 -1.34
N PRO A 115 10.60 -26.79 -1.70
CA PRO A 115 9.62 -27.17 -0.71
C PRO A 115 10.09 -28.41 0.05
N THR A 116 9.92 -28.41 1.37
CA THR A 116 10.21 -29.54 2.25
C THR A 116 9.05 -30.54 2.31
N ALA A 117 7.85 -30.11 1.90
CA ALA A 117 6.66 -30.96 1.75
C ALA A 117 5.77 -30.42 0.63
N THR A 118 5.25 -31.33 -0.20
CA THR A 118 4.38 -31.02 -1.33
C THR A 118 3.17 -31.95 -1.37
N GLY A 119 2.00 -31.40 -1.66
CA GLY A 119 0.75 -32.13 -1.83
C GLY A 119 -0.34 -31.20 -2.35
N SER A 120 -1.43 -31.03 -1.60
CA SER A 120 -2.38 -29.94 -1.86
C SER A 120 -1.81 -28.56 -1.52
N THR A 121 -0.79 -28.50 -0.67
CA THR A 121 -0.03 -27.30 -0.25
C THR A 121 1.46 -27.46 -0.58
N SER A 122 2.20 -26.35 -0.55
CA SER A 122 3.66 -26.34 -0.63
C SER A 122 4.22 -25.70 0.64
N THR A 123 5.16 -26.37 1.32
CA THR A 123 5.79 -25.89 2.55
C THR A 123 7.26 -25.61 2.33
N PHE A 124 7.75 -24.46 2.80
CA PHE A 124 9.13 -24.00 2.67
C PHE A 124 9.70 -23.63 4.03
N VAL A 125 11.01 -23.81 4.20
CA VAL A 125 11.75 -23.25 5.33
C VAL A 125 12.71 -22.22 4.78
N ILE A 126 12.54 -20.95 5.17
CA ILE A 126 13.30 -19.81 4.67
C ILE A 126 13.83 -18.97 5.82
N PRO A 127 15.00 -18.32 5.68
CA PRO A 127 15.46 -17.34 6.67
C PRO A 127 14.54 -16.12 6.67
N VAL A 128 14.34 -15.53 7.85
CA VAL A 128 13.51 -14.34 8.04
C VAL A 128 14.10 -13.41 9.10
N GLU A 129 13.86 -12.11 8.94
CA GLU A 129 13.97 -11.13 10.02
C GLU A 129 12.65 -11.11 10.80
N LEU A 130 12.67 -11.42 12.10
CA LEU A 130 11.46 -11.34 12.93
C LEU A 130 11.10 -9.88 13.21
N ASN A 131 9.80 -9.60 13.37
CA ASN A 131 9.26 -8.26 13.65
C ASN A 131 9.65 -7.19 12.61
N LYS A 132 9.99 -7.63 11.39
CA LYS A 132 10.25 -6.79 10.23
C LYS A 132 9.60 -7.40 9.00
N ASN A 133 9.48 -6.59 7.96
CA ASN A 133 9.07 -7.07 6.65
C ASN A 133 10.14 -7.95 6.02
N ASN A 134 9.69 -9.01 5.36
CA ASN A 134 10.52 -9.90 4.57
C ASN A 134 9.91 -10.00 3.17
N THR A 135 10.72 -9.71 2.15
CA THR A 135 10.31 -9.92 0.76
C THR A 135 10.64 -11.34 0.33
N ILE A 136 9.65 -12.06 -0.17
CA ILE A 136 9.80 -13.41 -0.72
C ILE A 136 9.22 -13.48 -2.14
N ILE A 137 9.80 -14.32 -3.00
CA ILE A 137 9.32 -14.52 -4.37
C ILE A 137 8.95 -15.98 -4.55
N GLY A 138 7.66 -16.29 -4.67
CA GLY A 138 7.16 -17.64 -4.90
C GLY A 138 6.97 -17.91 -6.39
N MET A 139 7.57 -18.98 -6.91
CA MET A 139 7.34 -19.42 -8.29
C MET A 139 6.26 -20.49 -8.35
N THR A 140 5.21 -20.26 -9.15
CA THR A 140 4.08 -21.18 -9.35
C THR A 140 3.89 -21.56 -10.81
N THR A 141 3.47 -22.80 -11.06
CA THR A 141 3.15 -23.33 -12.41
C THR A 141 1.65 -23.49 -12.66
N LYS A 142 0.80 -23.10 -11.70
CA LYS A 142 -0.67 -23.29 -11.76
C LYS A 142 -1.35 -22.58 -12.95
N MET A 143 -0.65 -21.63 -13.59
CA MET A 143 -1.13 -20.89 -14.76
C MET A 143 -0.56 -21.42 -16.09
N SER A 144 -0.14 -22.68 -16.15
CA SER A 144 0.45 -23.36 -17.32
C SER A 144 1.86 -22.90 -17.71
N THR A 145 2.24 -21.66 -17.36
CA THR A 145 3.63 -21.16 -17.38
C THR A 145 4.11 -20.83 -15.97
N ALA A 146 5.43 -20.87 -15.77
CA ALA A 146 6.04 -20.49 -14.50
C ALA A 146 5.92 -18.97 -14.31
N HIS A 147 5.40 -18.56 -13.15
CA HIS A 147 5.32 -17.16 -12.75
C HIS A 147 5.94 -16.97 -11.38
N GLU A 148 6.86 -16.02 -11.29
CA GLU A 148 7.36 -15.50 -10.03
C GLU A 148 6.42 -14.41 -9.52
N ILE A 149 5.94 -14.58 -8.29
CA ILE A 149 5.04 -13.66 -7.63
C ILE A 149 5.74 -13.16 -6.37
N SER A 150 5.88 -11.84 -6.25
CA SER A 150 6.44 -11.19 -5.07
C SER A 150 5.40 -11.10 -3.96
N TYR A 151 5.84 -11.39 -2.74
CA TYR A 151 5.06 -11.25 -1.51
C TYR A 151 5.90 -10.52 -0.47
N SER A 152 5.24 -9.72 0.35
CA SER A 152 5.81 -9.27 1.63
C SER A 152 5.19 -10.11 2.74
N ILE A 153 5.99 -10.56 3.69
CA ILE A 153 5.53 -11.27 4.89
C ILE A 153 6.05 -10.56 6.14
N PHE A 154 5.25 -10.56 7.19
CA PHE A 154 5.61 -10.04 8.49
C PHE A 154 5.28 -11.10 9.55
N ILE A 155 6.27 -11.42 10.38
CA ILE A 155 6.14 -12.44 11.42
C ILE A 155 6.40 -11.76 12.74
N TYR A 156 5.34 -11.61 13.53
CA TYR A 156 5.45 -11.07 14.88
C TYR A 156 5.79 -12.17 15.88
N LEU A 157 6.82 -11.93 16.68
CA LEU A 157 7.16 -12.72 17.84
C LEU A 157 7.53 -11.79 19.01
N SER A 158 6.68 -11.80 20.03
CA SER A 158 6.84 -10.99 21.24
C SER A 158 8.13 -11.28 22.00
N ALA A 159 8.62 -12.54 21.95
CA ALA A 159 9.90 -12.91 22.52
C ALA A 159 11.06 -12.19 21.83
N ALA A 160 11.03 -12.09 20.49
CA ALA A 160 12.03 -11.34 19.72
C ALA A 160 11.93 -9.84 20.04
N ALA A 161 10.72 -9.28 20.11
CA ALA A 161 10.52 -7.86 20.39
C ALA A 161 11.11 -7.47 21.76
N LYS A 162 10.93 -8.33 22.77
CA LYS A 162 11.52 -8.15 24.11
C LYS A 162 13.04 -8.26 24.11
N ALA A 163 13.60 -9.17 23.31
CA ALA A 163 15.04 -9.36 23.22
C ALA A 163 15.73 -8.18 22.54
N ASP A 164 15.12 -7.64 21.48
CA ASP A 164 15.63 -6.50 20.71
C ASP A 164 15.30 -5.14 21.34
N GLY A 165 14.43 -5.11 22.36
CA GLY A 165 13.97 -3.88 23.01
C GLY A 165 13.05 -3.02 22.13
N THR A 166 12.49 -3.57 21.04
CA THR A 166 11.59 -2.87 20.13
C THR A 166 10.17 -2.76 20.71
N THR A 167 9.48 -1.68 20.39
CA THR A 167 8.10 -1.41 20.83
C THR A 167 7.04 -1.65 19.75
N VAL A 168 7.40 -2.33 18.66
CA VAL A 168 6.48 -2.61 17.55
C VAL A 168 5.31 -3.47 18.04
N SER A 169 4.09 -3.13 17.61
CA SER A 169 2.92 -3.95 17.97
C SER A 169 2.85 -5.24 17.16
N GLY A 170 2.31 -6.28 17.80
CA GLY A 170 1.87 -7.49 17.12
C GLY A 170 0.44 -7.44 16.64
N GLU A 171 -0.36 -6.47 17.06
CA GLU A 171 -1.79 -6.40 16.78
C GLU A 171 -2.16 -5.16 15.98
N THR A 172 -3.26 -5.27 15.26
CA THR A 172 -3.97 -4.13 14.68
C THR A 172 -5.34 -4.07 15.31
N ASN A 173 -5.62 -3.05 16.13
CA ASN A 173 -6.87 -2.95 16.91
C ASN A 173 -7.65 -1.66 16.58
N LEU A 174 -8.37 -1.71 15.47
CA LEU A 174 -9.13 -0.58 14.95
C LEU A 174 -10.59 -0.63 15.44
N SER A 175 -11.14 0.50 15.87
CA SER A 175 -12.57 0.59 16.15
C SER A 175 -13.39 0.35 14.87
N ALA A 176 -14.42 -0.51 14.94
CA ALA A 176 -15.23 -0.82 13.76
C ALA A 176 -16.14 0.33 13.33
N ASP A 177 -16.67 1.09 14.30
CA ASP A 177 -17.82 1.97 14.08
C ASP A 177 -17.57 3.44 14.44
N THR A 178 -16.46 3.76 15.10
CA THR A 178 -16.15 5.11 15.58
C THR A 178 -14.69 5.47 15.32
N LEU A 179 -14.38 6.76 15.24
CA LEU A 179 -13.00 7.21 15.35
C LEU A 179 -12.40 6.66 16.64
N ASP A 180 -11.13 6.26 16.59
CA ASP A 180 -10.47 5.68 17.74
C ASP A 180 -10.25 6.75 18.82
N GLU A 181 -10.60 6.47 20.08
CA GLU A 181 -10.45 7.48 21.15
C GLU A 181 -8.98 7.71 21.51
N LYS A 182 -8.16 6.68 21.36
CA LYS A 182 -6.71 6.68 21.56
C LYS A 182 -6.04 6.12 20.31
N ALA A 183 -4.75 6.38 20.15
CA ALA A 183 -3.99 5.79 19.05
C ALA A 183 -4.13 4.26 19.05
N PRO A 184 -4.57 3.67 17.93
CA PRO A 184 -4.63 2.22 17.82
C PRO A 184 -3.21 1.65 17.76
N GLU A 185 -3.07 0.41 18.20
CA GLU A 185 -1.94 -0.44 17.85
C GLU A 185 -2.08 -0.85 16.38
N ILE A 186 -0.96 -0.83 15.67
CA ILE A 186 -0.87 -1.25 14.28
C ILE A 186 0.29 -2.24 14.16
N MET A 187 0.02 -3.40 13.57
CA MET A 187 1.01 -4.47 13.46
C MET A 187 2.27 -3.97 12.74
N GLY A 188 3.42 -4.17 13.39
CA GLY A 188 4.72 -3.79 12.87
C GLY A 188 5.06 -2.31 12.98
N LEU A 189 4.21 -1.48 13.58
CA LEU A 189 4.46 -0.06 13.79
C LEU A 189 4.54 0.29 15.29
N SER A 190 5.29 1.34 15.59
CA SER A 190 5.42 1.93 16.93
C SER A 190 4.77 3.31 16.94
N TYR A 191 3.76 3.51 17.78
CA TYR A 191 3.12 4.81 17.96
C TYR A 191 4.10 5.89 18.43
N GLN A 192 3.99 7.09 17.86
CA GLN A 192 4.82 8.26 18.21
C GLN A 192 3.98 9.39 18.80
N SER A 193 2.93 9.84 18.11
CA SER A 193 2.15 11.01 18.52
C SER A 193 0.79 11.11 17.81
N GLU A 194 -0.09 11.97 18.31
CA GLU A 194 -1.38 12.31 17.71
C GLU A 194 -1.36 13.79 17.32
N THR A 195 -1.80 14.10 16.10
CA THR A 195 -2.08 15.50 15.73
C THR A 195 -3.41 15.89 16.35
N LYS A 196 -3.35 16.70 17.41
CA LYS A 196 -4.53 17.16 18.14
C LYS A 196 -5.33 18.17 17.32
N VAL A 197 -6.65 18.02 17.38
CA VAL A 197 -7.63 18.97 16.85
C VAL A 197 -8.50 19.48 17.99
N GLU A 198 -8.89 20.74 17.94
CA GLU A 198 -9.69 21.39 18.98
C GLU A 198 -11.19 21.45 18.62
N HIS A 199 -11.50 21.40 17.33
CA HIS A 199 -12.83 21.69 16.80
C HIS A 199 -13.32 20.70 15.75
N ALA A 200 -12.44 20.10 14.95
CA ALA A 200 -12.82 19.13 13.94
C ALA A 200 -13.30 17.82 14.59
N GLU A 201 -14.43 17.30 14.10
CA GLU A 201 -15.08 16.10 14.66
C GLU A 201 -15.02 14.89 13.71
N TYR A 202 -14.73 15.10 12.43
CA TYR A 202 -14.83 14.04 11.41
C TYR A 202 -13.51 13.34 11.07
N PHE A 203 -12.38 13.66 11.72
CA PHE A 203 -11.12 12.97 11.45
C PHE A 203 -10.20 12.85 12.67
N LYS A 204 -9.28 11.89 12.60
CA LYS A 204 -8.13 11.77 13.51
C LYS A 204 -6.85 11.43 12.77
N ILE A 205 -5.71 11.87 13.31
CA ILE A 205 -4.39 11.67 12.72
C ILE A 205 -3.42 11.17 13.80
N TYR A 206 -2.88 9.98 13.57
CA TYR A 206 -1.89 9.34 14.42
C TYR A 206 -0.59 9.09 13.66
N HIS A 207 0.55 9.39 14.27
CA HIS A 207 1.87 9.22 13.70
C HIS A 207 2.58 8.04 14.34
N TYR A 208 3.27 7.28 13.49
CA TYR A 208 4.04 6.10 13.86
C TYR A 208 5.50 6.28 13.42
N ASP A 209 6.34 5.33 13.78
CA ASP A 209 7.70 5.24 13.28
C ASP A 209 7.75 5.16 11.74
N GLN A 210 8.94 5.36 11.18
CA GLN A 210 9.18 5.43 9.73
C GLN A 210 8.42 6.57 9.02
N GLY A 211 7.88 7.55 9.77
CA GLY A 211 7.12 8.67 9.23
C GLY A 211 5.72 8.27 8.72
N ILE A 212 5.26 7.06 9.03
CA ILE A 212 3.94 6.57 8.64
C ILE A 212 2.87 7.28 9.47
N THR A 213 1.76 7.64 8.83
CA THR A 213 0.63 8.31 9.47
C THR A 213 -0.67 7.56 9.19
N LEU A 214 -1.43 7.24 10.23
CA LEU A 214 -2.82 6.79 10.13
C LEU A 214 -3.72 8.02 10.14
N LEU A 215 -4.51 8.16 9.08
CA LEU A 215 -5.61 9.12 8.98
C LEU A 215 -6.93 8.35 9.03
N GLU A 216 -7.79 8.69 9.98
CA GLU A 216 -9.15 8.18 10.09
C GLU A 216 -10.13 9.27 9.67
N ILE A 217 -11.11 8.94 8.84
CA ILE A 217 -12.18 9.84 8.48
C ILE A 217 -13.51 9.16 8.73
N ASP A 218 -14.34 9.78 9.56
CA ASP A 218 -15.73 9.37 9.73
C ASP A 218 -16.51 9.74 8.46
N GLN A 219 -17.14 8.76 7.82
CA GLN A 219 -17.95 8.94 6.61
C GLN A 219 -19.46 8.91 6.90
N ARG A 220 -19.87 8.74 8.17
CA ARG A 220 -21.27 8.80 8.58
C ARG A 220 -21.78 10.23 8.52
N LYS A 221 -23.03 10.39 8.14
CA LYS A 221 -23.76 11.64 8.40
C LYS A 221 -24.55 11.51 9.69
N ASP A 222 -24.75 12.62 10.41
CA ASP A 222 -25.20 12.69 11.81
C ASP A 222 -26.49 11.91 12.18
N GLU A 223 -27.25 11.43 11.18
CA GLU A 223 -28.49 10.66 11.36
C GLU A 223 -28.33 9.12 11.17
N ASP A 224 -27.13 8.61 10.90
CA ASP A 224 -26.80 7.17 10.73
C ASP A 224 -26.93 6.31 12.01
N THR A 225 -27.56 6.82 13.06
CA THR A 225 -27.78 6.09 14.33
C THR A 225 -28.84 4.99 14.25
N LYS A 226 -29.49 4.81 13.09
CA LYS A 226 -30.33 3.64 12.83
C LYS A 226 -29.48 2.61 12.10
N GLU A 227 -29.29 1.44 12.71
CA GLU A 227 -28.69 0.27 12.07
C GLU A 227 -29.33 0.04 10.70
N THR A 228 -28.65 0.48 9.64
CA THR A 228 -28.97 0.03 8.30
C THR A 228 -28.55 -1.42 8.27
N LYS A 229 -29.51 -2.34 8.35
CA LYS A 229 -29.26 -3.74 8.04
C LYS A 229 -28.83 -3.79 6.59
N THR A 230 -27.53 -3.82 6.34
CA THR A 230 -26.96 -4.22 5.07
C THR A 230 -27.48 -5.64 4.83
N LYS A 231 -28.49 -5.77 3.97
CA LYS A 231 -28.79 -7.06 3.39
C LYS A 231 -27.59 -7.39 2.52
N ASP A 232 -26.81 -8.37 2.95
CA ASP A 232 -25.86 -9.10 2.11
C ASP A 232 -26.63 -9.74 0.95
N THR A 233 -26.94 -8.92 -0.05
CA THR A 233 -27.42 -9.39 -1.32
C THR A 233 -26.15 -9.66 -2.11
N LYS A 234 -25.63 -10.89 -2.00
CA LYS A 234 -24.75 -11.43 -3.04
C LYS A 234 -25.59 -11.51 -4.31
N GLU A 235 -25.70 -10.39 -5.03
CA GLU A 235 -25.98 -10.47 -6.46
C GLU A 235 -24.71 -11.02 -7.09
N ASP A 236 -24.80 -12.25 -7.61
CA ASP A 236 -23.87 -12.88 -8.55
C ASP A 236 -23.85 -12.09 -9.88
N THR A 237 -23.44 -10.83 -9.80
CA THR A 237 -22.95 -10.09 -10.96
C THR A 237 -21.45 -10.13 -10.87
N ASP A 238 -20.81 -10.77 -11.85
CA ASP A 238 -19.36 -10.72 -12.06
C ASP A 238 -18.92 -9.25 -12.06
N SER A 239 -18.43 -8.79 -10.90
CA SER A 239 -18.03 -7.40 -10.65
C SER A 239 -16.81 -7.02 -11.52
N GLY A 240 -16.16 -8.01 -12.13
CA GLY A 240 -14.89 -7.86 -12.82
C GLY A 240 -13.73 -7.50 -11.89
N LEU A 241 -13.96 -7.45 -10.57
CA LEU A 241 -12.93 -7.21 -9.56
C LEU A 241 -12.19 -8.51 -9.23
N THR A 242 -10.90 -8.38 -8.93
CA THR A 242 -10.13 -9.44 -8.28
C THR A 242 -10.49 -9.51 -6.79
N PRO A 243 -10.26 -10.65 -6.10
CA PRO A 243 -10.53 -10.76 -4.66
C PRO A 243 -9.86 -9.65 -3.84
N ALA A 244 -8.61 -9.28 -4.17
CA ALA A 244 -7.91 -8.18 -3.50
C ALA A 244 -8.57 -6.81 -3.75
N GLN A 245 -9.18 -6.60 -4.91
CA GLN A 245 -9.94 -5.38 -5.19
C GLN A 245 -11.28 -5.36 -4.47
N GLU A 246 -11.93 -6.51 -4.28
CA GLU A 246 -13.15 -6.60 -3.47
C GLU A 246 -12.87 -6.28 -1.99
N GLU A 247 -11.77 -6.80 -1.45
CA GLU A 247 -11.27 -6.45 -0.10
C GLU A 247 -11.03 -4.93 0.01
N LYS A 248 -10.32 -4.33 -0.96
CA LYS A 248 -10.08 -2.88 -0.99
C LYS A 248 -11.36 -2.06 -1.13
N LEU A 249 -12.35 -2.54 -1.89
CA LEU A 249 -13.65 -1.88 -2.02
C LEU A 249 -14.43 -1.92 -0.70
N ALA A 250 -14.35 -3.02 0.06
CA ALA A 250 -15.00 -3.12 1.37
C ALA A 250 -14.47 -2.07 2.36
N LEU A 251 -13.18 -1.70 2.29
CA LEU A 251 -12.61 -0.64 3.12
C LEU A 251 -13.30 0.72 2.93
N TYR A 252 -13.75 1.03 1.70
CA TYR A 252 -14.50 2.25 1.43
C TYR A 252 -15.93 2.23 1.96
N LYS A 253 -16.49 1.05 2.25
CA LYS A 253 -17.85 0.89 2.79
C LYS A 253 -17.90 1.00 4.31
N ALA A 254 -16.75 1.08 4.97
CA ALA A 254 -16.68 1.26 6.41
C ALA A 254 -17.24 2.63 6.82
N LYS A 255 -17.85 2.69 8.02
CA LYS A 255 -18.27 3.95 8.65
C LYS A 255 -17.07 4.87 8.86
N ILE A 256 -15.94 4.29 9.27
CA ILE A 256 -14.67 4.98 9.44
C ILE A 256 -13.72 4.46 8.38
N VAL A 257 -13.39 5.32 7.42
CA VAL A 257 -12.44 4.98 6.36
C VAL A 257 -11.05 5.37 6.82
N ARG A 258 -10.13 4.42 6.75
CA ARG A 258 -8.76 4.55 7.27
C ARG A 258 -7.74 4.57 6.15
N TYR A 259 -6.81 5.51 6.26
CA TYR A 259 -5.76 5.73 5.30
C TYR A 259 -4.41 5.61 5.97
N LEU A 260 -3.55 4.76 5.42
CA LEU A 260 -2.15 4.69 5.82
C LEU A 260 -1.34 5.56 4.85
N ILE A 261 -0.90 6.72 5.33
CA ILE A 261 -0.08 7.67 4.57
C ILE A 261 1.38 7.29 4.79
N VAL A 262 2.07 6.91 3.70
CA VAL A 262 3.37 6.22 3.75
C VAL A 262 4.40 7.04 2.97
N PRO A 263 5.53 7.46 3.59
CA PRO A 263 6.67 8.09 2.89
C PRO A 263 7.28 7.18 1.82
N GLU A 264 7.91 7.74 0.78
CA GLU A 264 8.48 7.00 -0.38
C GLU A 264 9.49 5.91 0.03
N ASP A 265 10.19 6.12 1.15
CA ASP A 265 11.24 5.26 1.71
C ASP A 265 10.76 4.33 2.82
N ALA A 266 9.50 4.45 3.26
CA ALA A 266 8.94 3.59 4.30
C ALA A 266 8.38 2.30 3.73
N GLU A 267 8.67 1.17 4.38
CA GLU A 267 8.07 -0.11 4.06
C GLU A 267 6.77 -0.29 4.82
N ILE A 268 5.71 -0.70 4.12
CA ILE A 268 4.41 -0.94 4.75
C ILE A 268 4.44 -2.34 5.36
N PRO A 269 4.27 -2.52 6.69
CA PRO A 269 4.14 -3.84 7.28
C PRO A 269 3.12 -4.70 6.53
N ALA A 270 3.52 -5.93 6.24
CA ALA A 270 2.71 -6.80 5.41
C ALA A 270 1.31 -7.01 6.03
N GLY A 271 0.27 -7.07 5.19
CA GLY A 271 -1.13 -7.22 5.56
C GLY A 271 -1.88 -5.91 5.79
N LEU A 272 -1.21 -4.79 6.08
CA LEU A 272 -1.92 -3.52 6.37
C LEU A 272 -2.68 -2.96 5.16
N ASP A 273 -2.27 -3.29 3.94
CA ASP A 273 -2.96 -2.94 2.69
C ASP A 273 -4.33 -3.61 2.52
N LYS A 274 -4.63 -4.62 3.35
CA LYS A 274 -5.93 -5.30 3.40
C LYS A 274 -6.88 -4.71 4.45
N GLU A 275 -6.33 -3.94 5.39
CA GLU A 275 -7.09 -3.35 6.51
C GLU A 275 -7.26 -1.83 6.35
N MET A 276 -6.40 -1.18 5.55
CA MET A 276 -6.39 0.27 5.34
C MET A 276 -6.07 0.65 3.90
N ILE A 277 -6.54 1.82 3.47
CA ILE A 277 -6.24 2.35 2.14
C ILE A 277 -4.87 3.03 2.17
N VAL A 278 -3.92 2.49 1.43
CA VAL A 278 -2.57 3.05 1.36
C VAL A 278 -2.53 4.31 0.49
N ILE A 279 -1.90 5.37 1.00
CA ILE A 279 -1.57 6.61 0.31
C ILE A 279 -0.05 6.81 0.33
N GLN A 280 0.61 6.40 -0.76
CA GLN A 280 2.04 6.64 -0.92
C GLN A 280 2.35 8.11 -1.20
N LYS A 281 3.29 8.70 -0.45
CA LYS A 281 3.88 10.02 -0.68
C LYS A 281 5.21 9.90 -1.46
N PRO A 282 5.64 10.97 -2.16
CA PRO A 282 4.90 12.20 -2.43
C PRO A 282 3.83 11.99 -3.52
N LYS A 283 2.72 12.72 -3.45
CA LYS A 283 1.71 12.74 -4.50
C LYS A 283 2.11 13.71 -5.61
N LYS A 284 2.08 13.25 -6.85
CA LYS A 284 2.54 14.01 -8.01
C LYS A 284 1.36 14.42 -8.91
N SER A 285 0.19 13.82 -8.72
CA SER A 285 -0.95 14.01 -9.61
C SER A 285 -2.29 13.81 -8.90
N ALA A 286 -2.72 14.80 -8.12
CA ALA A 286 -4.02 14.79 -7.48
C ALA A 286 -5.15 15.25 -8.44
N TYR A 287 -6.28 14.53 -8.36
CA TYR A 287 -7.58 15.01 -8.83
C TYR A 287 -8.36 15.60 -7.65
N VAL A 288 -8.76 16.87 -7.77
CA VAL A 288 -9.54 17.55 -6.72
C VAL A 288 -10.93 17.92 -7.24
N GLY A 289 -11.95 17.23 -6.73
CA GLY A 289 -13.35 17.40 -7.11
C GLY A 289 -14.13 18.41 -6.27
N SER A 290 -13.53 18.93 -5.19
CA SER A 290 -14.14 19.84 -4.22
C SER A 290 -13.52 21.24 -4.32
N GLU A 291 -14.34 22.30 -4.37
CA GLU A 291 -13.83 23.68 -4.41
C GLU A 291 -13.21 24.07 -3.06
N GLU A 292 -13.84 23.62 -1.97
CA GLU A 292 -13.41 23.81 -0.60
C GLU A 292 -11.98 23.28 -0.39
N VAL A 293 -11.67 22.11 -0.96
CA VAL A 293 -10.33 21.52 -0.91
C VAL A 293 -9.32 22.28 -1.76
N LEU A 294 -9.73 22.83 -2.92
CA LEU A 294 -8.84 23.68 -3.72
C LEU A 294 -8.43 24.92 -2.93
N GLU A 295 -9.35 25.53 -2.19
CA GLU A 295 -9.06 26.68 -1.33
C GLU A 295 -8.09 26.32 -0.19
N ILE A 296 -8.23 25.14 0.41
CA ILE A 296 -7.30 24.65 1.45
C ILE A 296 -5.90 24.42 0.86
N LEU A 297 -5.79 23.72 -0.28
CA LEU A 297 -4.51 23.42 -0.91
C LEU A 297 -3.79 24.68 -1.44
N ASP A 298 -4.54 25.71 -1.85
CA ASP A 298 -3.98 27.01 -2.22
C ASP A 298 -3.33 27.70 -1.02
N LYS A 299 -4.01 27.72 0.14
CA LYS A 299 -3.44 28.25 1.39
C LYS A 299 -2.20 27.49 1.84
N LEU A 300 -2.15 26.18 1.61
CA LEU A 300 -0.99 25.33 1.91
C LEU A 300 0.13 25.42 0.87
N ASN A 301 -0.02 26.20 -0.20
CA ASN A 301 0.90 26.22 -1.35
C ASN A 301 1.13 24.82 -1.96
N ALA A 302 0.14 23.93 -1.91
CA ALA A 302 0.22 22.55 -2.39
C ALA A 302 -0.41 22.36 -3.78
N THR A 303 -0.78 23.44 -4.47
CA THR A 303 -1.50 23.40 -5.75
C THR A 303 -0.69 22.84 -6.91
N ASP A 304 0.64 22.82 -6.81
CA ASP A 304 1.54 22.21 -7.82
C ASP A 304 1.37 20.69 -7.94
N GLN A 305 0.83 20.04 -6.91
CA GLN A 305 0.53 18.60 -6.91
C GLN A 305 -0.81 18.28 -7.59
N ILE A 306 -1.59 19.29 -8.00
CA ILE A 306 -2.90 19.14 -8.65
C ILE A 306 -2.73 19.15 -10.17
N THR A 307 -3.12 18.07 -10.82
CA THR A 307 -3.07 17.96 -12.30
C THR A 307 -4.45 17.99 -12.94
N SER A 308 -5.49 17.72 -12.15
CA SER A 308 -6.85 17.69 -12.63
C SER A 308 -7.87 18.12 -11.58
N VAL A 309 -8.97 18.72 -12.05
CA VAL A 309 -10.01 19.27 -11.17
C VAL A 309 -11.41 18.91 -11.62
N GLY A 310 -12.34 18.87 -10.67
CA GLY A 310 -13.76 18.65 -10.91
C GLY A 310 -14.62 19.89 -11.02
N VAL A 311 -14.02 21.08 -10.85
CA VAL A 311 -14.69 22.37 -11.04
C VAL A 311 -14.31 22.95 -12.41
N LYS A 312 -15.31 23.44 -13.15
CA LYS A 312 -15.06 24.08 -14.46
C LYS A 312 -14.34 25.41 -14.23
N GLN A 313 -13.41 25.76 -15.12
CA GLN A 313 -12.60 26.99 -15.03
C GLN A 313 -13.42 28.25 -14.69
N LYS A 314 -14.59 28.43 -15.32
CA LYS A 314 -15.46 29.60 -15.09
C LYS A 314 -16.10 29.68 -13.70
N ASN A 315 -16.08 28.59 -12.94
CA ASN A 315 -16.68 28.47 -11.62
C ASN A 315 -15.62 28.28 -10.52
N CYS A 316 -14.34 28.15 -10.89
CA CYS A 316 -13.24 28.00 -9.94
C CYS A 316 -12.90 29.36 -9.34
N LYS A 317 -12.95 29.46 -8.01
CA LYS A 317 -12.67 30.67 -7.24
C LYS A 317 -11.18 30.82 -6.96
N VAL A 318 -10.45 29.70 -6.89
CA VAL A 318 -9.00 29.70 -6.73
C VAL A 318 -8.33 30.20 -8.01
N GLU A 319 -7.88 31.46 -7.99
CA GLU A 319 -7.33 32.11 -9.18
C GLU A 319 -6.12 31.39 -9.77
N GLY A 320 -5.24 30.85 -8.92
CA GLY A 320 -4.05 30.10 -9.36
C GLY A 320 -4.42 28.90 -10.21
N ILE A 321 -5.41 28.13 -9.75
CA ILE A 321 -5.96 26.97 -10.46
C ILE A 321 -6.66 27.40 -11.75
N ALA A 322 -7.51 28.43 -11.72
CA ALA A 322 -8.19 28.93 -12.91
C ALA A 322 -7.19 29.40 -14.00
N LYS A 323 -6.09 30.06 -13.61
CA LYS A 323 -4.99 30.44 -14.51
C LYS A 323 -4.25 29.22 -15.05
N ALA A 324 -3.95 28.23 -14.21
CA ALA A 324 -3.31 26.97 -14.62
C ALA A 324 -4.18 26.14 -15.59
N MET A 325 -5.51 26.15 -15.42
CA MET A 325 -6.45 25.55 -16.36
C MET A 325 -6.43 26.26 -17.71
N LYS A 326 -6.42 27.60 -17.74
CA LYS A 326 -6.30 28.39 -18.98
C LYS A 326 -5.00 28.08 -19.72
N ALA A 327 -3.91 27.87 -18.97
CA ALA A 327 -2.61 27.46 -19.49
C ALA A 327 -2.52 25.97 -19.86
N LYS A 328 -3.61 25.20 -19.68
CA LYS A 328 -3.68 23.73 -19.90
C LYS A 328 -2.68 22.91 -19.05
N LYS A 329 -2.18 23.47 -17.95
CA LYS A 329 -1.38 22.74 -16.96
C LYS A 329 -2.24 21.83 -16.09
N ILE A 330 -3.44 22.29 -15.77
CA ILE A 330 -4.47 21.54 -15.04
C ILE A 330 -5.64 21.25 -15.98
N ILE A 331 -6.15 20.03 -15.98
CA ILE A 331 -7.28 19.64 -16.83
C ILE A 331 -8.58 19.51 -16.04
N TYR A 332 -9.71 19.85 -16.67
CA TYR A 332 -11.02 19.49 -16.13
C TYR A 332 -11.32 18.01 -16.41
N ALA A 333 -11.45 17.21 -15.36
CA ALA A 333 -11.58 15.75 -15.44
C ALA A 333 -12.94 15.22 -14.95
N GLY A 334 -14.03 15.98 -15.17
CA GLY A 334 -15.38 15.60 -14.72
C GLY A 334 -15.63 15.98 -13.27
N THR A 335 -16.89 16.07 -12.86
CA THR A 335 -17.24 16.52 -11.49
C THR A 335 -17.00 15.41 -10.46
N TYR A 336 -17.02 15.76 -9.17
CA TYR A 336 -16.90 14.79 -8.08
C TYR A 336 -17.92 13.63 -8.15
N LYS A 337 -19.09 13.82 -8.78
CA LYS A 337 -20.10 12.76 -8.98
C LYS A 337 -19.83 11.86 -10.20
N LYS A 338 -19.12 12.40 -11.18
CA LYS A 338 -18.84 11.70 -12.44
C LYS A 338 -17.46 12.08 -12.95
N PRO A 339 -16.39 11.62 -12.27
CA PRO A 339 -15.04 11.77 -12.77
C PRO A 339 -14.90 11.07 -14.12
N GLU A 340 -14.09 11.63 -15.00
CA GLU A 340 -13.81 11.09 -16.33
C GLU A 340 -12.56 10.21 -16.27
N ASN A 341 -12.73 8.91 -16.02
CA ASN A 341 -11.63 7.94 -15.84
C ASN A 341 -10.55 8.03 -16.94
N LYS A 342 -10.95 8.22 -18.21
CA LYS A 342 -10.01 8.37 -19.33
C LYS A 342 -9.10 9.59 -19.18
N LYS A 343 -9.58 10.69 -18.58
CA LYS A 343 -8.77 11.88 -18.30
C LYS A 343 -7.89 11.66 -17.09
N LEU A 344 -8.42 11.03 -16.02
CA LEU A 344 -7.64 10.71 -14.82
C LEU A 344 -6.45 9.79 -15.14
N MET A 345 -6.66 8.75 -15.95
CA MET A 345 -5.56 7.90 -16.42
C MET A 345 -4.53 8.67 -17.25
N LYS A 346 -4.98 9.59 -18.12
CA LYS A 346 -4.08 10.41 -18.94
C LYS A 346 -3.25 11.39 -18.11
N SER A 347 -3.82 11.95 -17.04
CA SER A 347 -3.08 12.79 -16.09
C SER A 347 -2.22 11.97 -15.13
N LYS A 348 -2.26 10.64 -15.20
CA LYS A 348 -1.61 9.74 -14.24
C LYS A 348 -2.00 10.06 -12.80
N CYS A 349 -3.30 10.27 -12.59
CA CYS A 349 -3.86 10.59 -11.28
C CYS A 349 -3.41 9.53 -10.26
N ASP A 350 -2.87 9.95 -9.12
CA ASP A 350 -2.34 9.08 -8.06
C ASP A 350 -3.03 9.29 -6.69
N LEU A 351 -3.96 10.24 -6.62
CA LEU A 351 -4.88 10.47 -5.52
C LEU A 351 -6.13 11.21 -6.03
N ALA A 352 -7.31 10.81 -5.57
CA ALA A 352 -8.56 11.52 -5.84
C ALA A 352 -9.15 12.07 -4.53
N ILE A 353 -9.55 13.33 -4.52
CA ILE A 353 -10.23 13.96 -3.38
C ILE A 353 -11.59 14.45 -3.85
N LEU A 354 -12.65 13.93 -3.25
CA LEU A 354 -14.05 14.18 -3.62
C LEU A 354 -14.78 14.93 -2.51
N SER A 355 -15.88 15.59 -2.86
CA SER A 355 -16.73 16.29 -1.89
C SER A 355 -17.61 15.31 -1.11
N ASN A 356 -17.83 15.59 0.18
CA ASN A 356 -18.86 14.97 1.03
C ASN A 356 -20.23 14.75 0.39
N LYS A 357 -20.60 15.54 -0.62
CA LYS A 357 -21.88 15.43 -1.36
C LYS A 357 -22.05 14.12 -2.14
N ILE A 358 -21.06 13.23 -2.14
CA ILE A 358 -21.18 11.86 -2.65
C ILE A 358 -21.65 10.86 -1.59
N LEU A 359 -21.51 11.20 -0.31
CA LEU A 359 -21.93 10.32 0.78
C LEU A 359 -23.46 10.25 0.82
N PRO A 360 -24.02 9.09 1.18
CA PRO A 360 -25.43 8.96 1.46
C PRO A 360 -25.87 9.94 2.56
N ASP A 361 -27.03 10.54 2.36
CA ASP A 361 -27.60 11.54 3.26
C ASP A 361 -29.13 11.37 3.30
N GLU A 362 -29.68 11.01 4.46
CA GLU A 362 -31.13 10.84 4.67
C GLU A 362 -31.88 12.13 4.32
N LYS A 363 -31.28 13.31 4.53
CA LYS A 363 -31.90 14.60 4.20
C LYS A 363 -32.15 14.78 2.70
N ASN A 364 -31.43 14.02 1.87
CA ASN A 364 -31.56 14.03 0.42
C ASN A 364 -32.48 12.93 -0.14
N GLU A 365 -33.11 12.11 0.71
CA GLU A 365 -33.96 10.98 0.31
C GLU A 365 -35.07 11.38 -0.69
N LYS A 366 -35.62 12.60 -0.55
CA LYS A 366 -36.64 13.16 -1.44
C LYS A 366 -36.23 13.25 -2.91
N LYS A 367 -34.92 13.28 -3.21
CA LYS A 367 -34.39 13.30 -4.59
C LYS A 367 -34.03 11.90 -5.08
N MET A 368 -33.63 11.01 -4.17
CA MET A 368 -33.09 9.69 -4.44
C MET A 368 -32.97 8.92 -3.13
N SER A 369 -33.35 7.64 -3.11
CA SER A 369 -33.30 6.84 -1.89
C SER A 369 -31.87 6.73 -1.34
N VAL A 370 -31.75 6.45 -0.04
CA VAL A 370 -30.45 6.23 0.60
C VAL A 370 -29.73 5.03 -0.02
N GLU A 371 -30.46 3.98 -0.42
CA GLU A 371 -29.90 2.83 -1.11
C GLU A 371 -29.31 3.20 -2.48
N ASP A 372 -29.99 4.04 -3.26
CA ASP A 372 -29.48 4.52 -4.55
C ASP A 372 -28.29 5.48 -4.37
N GLN A 373 -28.25 6.24 -3.28
CA GLN A 373 -27.09 7.05 -2.89
C GLN A 373 -25.89 6.16 -2.56
N GLN A 374 -26.11 5.14 -1.72
CA GLN A 374 -25.10 4.15 -1.37
C GLN A 374 -24.56 3.44 -2.60
N LYS A 375 -25.44 2.95 -3.49
CA LYS A 375 -25.03 2.31 -4.74
C LYS A 375 -24.15 3.20 -5.60
N ARG A 376 -24.48 4.50 -5.71
CA ARG A 376 -23.64 5.45 -6.46
C ARG A 376 -22.28 5.70 -5.83
N TYR A 377 -22.21 5.74 -4.49
CA TYR A 377 -20.94 5.83 -3.78
C TYR A 377 -20.09 4.59 -4.04
N GLU A 378 -20.68 3.40 -3.95
CA GLU A 378 -20.00 2.13 -4.22
C GLU A 378 -19.51 2.04 -5.67
N GLU A 379 -20.34 2.38 -6.65
CA GLU A 379 -19.95 2.44 -8.08
C GLU A 379 -18.84 3.47 -8.36
N LEU A 380 -18.66 4.45 -7.48
CA LEU A 380 -17.58 5.43 -7.58
C LEU A 380 -16.29 4.89 -6.95
N ALA A 381 -16.38 4.34 -5.74
CA ALA A 381 -15.27 3.67 -5.07
C ALA A 381 -14.71 2.51 -5.91
N GLU A 382 -15.58 1.69 -6.50
CA GLU A 382 -15.22 0.59 -7.41
C GLU A 382 -14.38 1.08 -8.58
N LYS A 383 -14.74 2.22 -9.20
CA LYS A 383 -13.95 2.81 -10.29
C LYS A 383 -12.56 3.22 -9.83
N PHE A 384 -12.43 3.77 -8.63
CA PHE A 384 -11.13 4.18 -8.09
C PHE A 384 -10.28 2.97 -7.68
N VAL A 385 -10.89 1.90 -7.17
CA VAL A 385 -10.24 0.61 -6.93
C VAL A 385 -9.73 -0.02 -8.23
N LEU A 386 -10.55 -0.01 -9.30
CA LEU A 386 -10.16 -0.50 -10.63
C LEU A 386 -9.01 0.32 -11.25
N LEU A 387 -8.98 1.62 -11.00
CA LEU A 387 -7.91 2.52 -11.44
C LEU A 387 -6.64 2.41 -10.58
N ASP A 388 -6.70 1.70 -9.45
CA ASP A 388 -5.71 1.69 -8.39
C ASP A 388 -5.30 3.10 -7.91
N VAL A 389 -6.31 3.96 -7.76
CA VAL A 389 -6.13 5.34 -7.27
C VAL A 389 -6.86 5.47 -5.93
N PRO A 390 -6.16 5.77 -4.82
CA PRO A 390 -6.83 6.01 -3.55
C PRO A 390 -7.77 7.22 -3.64
N MET A 391 -8.92 7.11 -2.99
CA MET A 391 -9.97 8.14 -2.99
C MET A 391 -10.18 8.63 -1.55
N ILE A 392 -10.20 9.93 -1.34
CA ILE A 392 -10.60 10.57 -0.09
C ILE A 392 -11.93 11.27 -0.32
N VAL A 393 -12.85 11.13 0.62
CA VAL A 393 -14.03 11.97 0.70
C VAL A 393 -13.81 13.03 1.77
N ASP A 394 -13.72 14.28 1.32
CA ASP A 394 -13.54 15.44 2.19
C ASP A 394 -14.83 15.71 2.98
N ARG A 395 -14.71 15.77 4.32
CA ARG A 395 -15.81 16.11 5.24
C ARG A 395 -15.70 17.53 5.78
N SER A 396 -14.73 18.33 5.33
CA SER A 396 -14.56 19.71 5.80
C SER A 396 -15.86 20.54 5.71
N ALA A 397 -16.64 20.35 4.64
CA ALA A 397 -17.91 21.07 4.45
C ALA A 397 -19.05 20.64 5.39
N ASP A 398 -18.93 19.50 6.10
CA ASP A 398 -19.89 19.08 7.12
C ASP A 398 -19.57 19.64 8.51
N GLU A 399 -18.36 20.16 8.73
CA GLU A 399 -18.00 20.80 10.00
C GLU A 399 -18.86 22.05 10.26
N GLU A 400 -19.42 22.17 11.47
CA GLU A 400 -20.30 23.30 11.81
C GLU A 400 -19.53 24.63 11.93
N LYS A 401 -18.36 24.60 12.57
CA LYS A 401 -17.56 25.78 12.90
C LYS A 401 -16.50 26.05 11.83
N ASP A 402 -16.27 27.32 11.53
CA ASP A 402 -15.24 27.70 10.53
C ASP A 402 -13.82 27.33 11.00
N ASP A 403 -13.56 27.34 12.31
CA ASP A 403 -12.29 26.86 12.86
C ASP A 403 -12.10 25.35 12.64
N ALA A 404 -13.17 24.55 12.79
CA ALA A 404 -13.14 23.12 12.50
C ALA A 404 -12.86 22.86 11.01
N LYS A 405 -13.48 23.63 10.10
CA LYS A 405 -13.15 23.60 8.66
C LYS A 405 -11.70 23.95 8.38
N ALA A 406 -11.15 24.92 9.11
CA ALA A 406 -9.75 25.30 8.96
C ALA A 406 -8.79 24.20 9.41
N GLU A 407 -9.13 23.42 10.44
CA GLU A 407 -8.33 22.29 10.92
C GLU A 407 -8.19 21.16 9.90
N TRP A 408 -9.09 21.04 8.91
CA TRP A 408 -8.93 20.10 7.79
C TRP A 408 -7.68 20.37 6.93
N SER A 409 -7.05 21.54 7.05
CA SER A 409 -5.70 21.76 6.51
C SER A 409 -4.69 20.72 6.99
N LYS A 410 -4.78 20.25 8.24
CA LYS A 410 -3.90 19.22 8.83
C LYS A 410 -3.95 17.89 8.07
N VAL A 411 -5.13 17.50 7.58
CA VAL A 411 -5.30 16.29 6.74
C VAL A 411 -4.49 16.42 5.46
N TYR A 412 -4.60 17.57 4.79
CA TYR A 412 -3.93 17.81 3.52
C TYR A 412 -2.44 18.10 3.70
N GLU A 413 -2.01 18.66 4.83
CA GLU A 413 -0.60 18.71 5.21
C GLU A 413 -0.02 17.30 5.37
N ALA A 414 -0.70 16.40 6.08
CA ALA A 414 -0.22 15.01 6.23
C ALA A 414 0.02 14.34 4.86
N ILE A 415 -0.86 14.58 3.89
CA ILE A 415 -0.80 13.99 2.54
C ILE A 415 0.21 14.69 1.62
N PHE A 416 0.19 16.02 1.56
CA PHE A 416 0.88 16.81 0.53
C PHE A 416 2.12 17.54 1.01
N ALA A 417 2.34 17.66 2.34
CA ALA A 417 3.57 18.27 2.83
C ALA A 417 4.77 17.45 2.34
N GLN A 418 5.73 18.14 1.74
CA GLN A 418 7.03 17.56 1.47
C GLN A 418 7.68 17.31 2.83
N THR A 419 7.99 16.06 3.14
CA THR A 419 8.88 15.76 4.26
C THR A 419 10.26 16.24 3.85
N ASP A 420 10.61 17.47 4.22
CA ASP A 420 11.99 17.90 4.17
C ASP A 420 12.79 16.88 4.99
N SER A 421 13.65 16.11 4.33
CA SER A 421 14.57 15.15 4.96
C SER A 421 15.71 15.89 5.68
N THR A 422 15.36 16.90 6.47
CA THR A 422 16.29 17.70 7.26
C THR A 422 15.69 17.98 8.61
N ASP A 423 15.71 16.98 9.50
CA ASP A 423 15.98 17.25 10.91
C ASP A 423 16.51 16.00 11.65
N SER A 424 17.74 15.61 11.33
CA SER A 424 18.59 14.81 12.22
C SER A 424 20.03 15.33 12.25
N SER A 425 20.19 16.65 12.32
CA SER A 425 21.51 17.24 12.62
C SER A 425 21.42 18.65 13.20
N ALA A 426 20.70 18.82 14.32
CA ALA A 426 20.79 20.07 15.08
C ALA A 426 20.49 19.93 16.58
N LYS A 427 21.03 18.91 17.26
CA LYS A 427 21.35 18.99 18.70
C LYS A 427 22.58 18.13 19.03
N ASN A 428 23.75 18.77 19.03
CA ASN A 428 24.88 18.45 19.90
C ASN A 428 25.48 19.78 20.37
#